data_AF-A0A6M0FXQ2-F1
#
_entry.id   AF-A0A6M0FXQ2-F1
#
_cell.length_a   1.000
_cell.length_b   1.000
_cell.length_c   1.000
_cell.angle_alpha   90.00
_cell.angle_beta   90.00
_cell.angle_gamma   90.00
#
_symmetry.space_group_name_H-M   'P 1'
#
loop_
_entity.id
_entity.type
_entity.pdbx_description
1 polymer ?
#
loop_
_entity_poly.entity_id
_entity_poly.type
_entity_poly.pdbx_seq_one_letter_code
_entity_poly.pdbx_strand_id
1 'polypeptide(L)'
;MGTQTANPWVAKQVLNCDQWQEAPCYKHGIDVLAITAYFSGRLGSPEYEQALEAWIDDPNIDEFATALTQLKDGSVLDPSLSKKKNSDTTKELPKRFQEYAAIAKEKGLELVVYEGGSHVVGHKKVKNNEKLTKFFIELHRQPGFYDRYMEMLNAWQDEAGTRTLLMNFSDIGKPSKWGSWGVLEHVDQESSPRYDALIDFIDKKIEN
;
A
#
# COMPACT_ATOMS: atom_id res chain seq x y z
N MET A 1 -9.14 -16.81 0.84
CA MET A 1 -8.06 -16.97 1.84
C MET A 1 -7.22 -15.69 1.88
N GLY A 2 -7.26 -14.94 2.98
CA GLY A 2 -6.41 -13.76 3.18
C GLY A 2 -4.99 -14.15 3.62
N THR A 3 -3.98 -13.40 3.20
CA THR A 3 -2.58 -13.65 3.57
C THR A 3 -1.80 -12.37 3.87
N GLN A 4 -0.58 -12.53 4.42
CA GLN A 4 0.35 -11.45 4.67
C GLN A 4 1.14 -11.13 3.39
N THR A 5 0.75 -10.07 2.68
CA THR A 5 1.36 -9.68 1.40
C THR A 5 2.87 -9.51 1.46
N ALA A 6 3.40 -9.02 2.59
CA ALA A 6 4.84 -8.82 2.78
C ALA A 6 5.66 -10.12 2.78
N ASN A 7 5.03 -11.29 2.89
CA ASN A 7 5.72 -12.58 2.92
C ASN A 7 4.98 -13.66 2.10
N PRO A 8 5.30 -13.79 0.80
CA PRO A 8 4.70 -14.79 -0.10
C PRO A 8 4.83 -16.24 0.37
N TRP A 9 5.83 -16.55 1.19
CA TRP A 9 5.96 -17.87 1.82
C TRP A 9 4.72 -18.20 2.66
N VAL A 10 4.18 -17.24 3.42
CA VAL A 10 2.98 -17.45 4.25
C VAL A 10 1.79 -17.87 3.40
N ALA A 11 1.61 -17.26 2.22
CA ALA A 11 0.54 -17.62 1.30
C ALA A 11 0.64 -19.08 0.84
N LYS A 12 1.84 -19.54 0.51
CA LYS A 12 2.07 -20.95 0.15
C LYS A 12 1.73 -21.88 1.32
N GLN A 13 2.14 -21.52 2.54
CA GLN A 13 1.87 -22.34 3.72
C GLN A 13 0.38 -22.43 4.06
N VAL A 14 -0.37 -21.33 4.02
CA VAL A 14 -1.80 -21.34 4.36
C VAL A 14 -2.66 -21.99 3.26
N LEU A 15 -2.22 -21.94 2.01
CA LEU A 15 -2.89 -22.62 0.90
C LEU A 15 -2.60 -24.12 0.86
N ASN A 16 -1.36 -24.52 1.13
CA ASN A 16 -1.00 -25.92 1.13
C ASN A 16 -1.40 -26.63 2.43
N CYS A 17 -1.27 -25.92 3.55
CA CYS A 17 -1.51 -26.42 4.90
C CYS A 17 -0.93 -27.83 5.14
N ASP A 18 0.38 -27.97 4.95
CA ASP A 18 1.11 -29.25 4.91
C ASP A 18 0.95 -30.16 6.15
N GLN A 19 0.35 -29.65 7.24
CA GLN A 19 0.03 -30.42 8.44
C GLN A 19 -1.35 -31.10 8.40
N TRP A 20 -2.23 -30.72 7.47
CA TRP A 20 -3.53 -31.32 7.28
C TRP A 20 -3.45 -32.53 6.33
N GLN A 21 -3.94 -33.68 6.79
CA GLN A 21 -3.68 -34.98 6.16
C GLN A 21 -4.61 -35.32 4.99
N GLU A 22 -5.71 -34.58 4.78
CA GLU A 22 -6.71 -34.92 3.75
C GLU A 22 -6.27 -34.47 2.35
N ALA A 23 -6.10 -33.17 2.15
CA ALA A 23 -5.53 -32.60 0.94
C ALA A 23 -5.03 -31.17 1.21
N PRO A 24 -4.36 -30.52 0.24
CA PRO A 24 -4.03 -29.11 0.37
C PRO A 24 -5.26 -28.23 0.58
N CYS A 25 -5.19 -27.25 1.49
CA CYS A 25 -6.33 -26.40 1.87
C CYS A 25 -6.98 -25.69 0.69
N TYR A 26 -6.19 -25.29 -0.32
CA TYR A 26 -6.74 -24.63 -1.52
C TYR A 26 -7.73 -25.50 -2.30
N LYS A 27 -7.79 -26.82 -2.07
CA LYS A 27 -8.77 -27.73 -2.67
C LYS A 27 -10.09 -27.83 -1.90
N HIS A 28 -10.24 -27.10 -0.79
CA HIS A 28 -11.38 -27.23 0.12
C HIS A 28 -12.07 -25.88 0.35
N GLY A 29 -12.93 -25.48 -0.60
CA GLY A 29 -13.78 -24.30 -0.46
C GLY A 29 -13.01 -22.97 -0.47
N ILE A 30 -11.80 -22.95 -1.03
CA ILE A 30 -11.03 -21.73 -1.26
C ILE A 30 -11.05 -21.45 -2.75
N ASP A 31 -11.78 -20.40 -3.15
CA ASP A 31 -11.86 -19.98 -4.55
C ASP A 31 -10.91 -18.81 -4.88
N VAL A 32 -10.50 -18.08 -3.85
CA VAL A 32 -9.78 -16.81 -3.99
C VAL A 32 -8.59 -16.72 -3.04
N LEU A 33 -7.44 -16.31 -3.56
CA LEU A 33 -6.32 -15.78 -2.79
C LEU A 33 -6.47 -14.26 -2.65
N ALA A 34 -6.49 -13.75 -1.43
CA ALA A 34 -6.70 -12.34 -1.15
C ALA A 34 -5.45 -11.73 -0.50
N ILE A 35 -4.97 -10.62 -1.08
CA ILE A 35 -3.79 -9.87 -0.62
C ILE A 35 -4.14 -8.41 -0.32
N THR A 36 -3.20 -7.67 0.26
CA THR A 36 -3.28 -6.21 0.38
C THR A 36 -2.42 -5.50 -0.67
N ALA A 37 -2.79 -4.28 -1.01
CA ALA A 37 -2.08 -3.39 -1.93
C ALA A 37 -1.53 -2.14 -1.21
N TYR A 38 -0.94 -2.31 -0.03
CA TYR A 38 -0.40 -1.18 0.71
C TYR A 38 0.99 -0.74 0.21
N PHE A 39 1.23 0.56 0.29
CA PHE A 39 2.55 1.20 0.20
C PHE A 39 2.73 2.23 1.32
N SER A 40 3.95 2.39 1.82
CA SER A 40 4.28 3.34 2.89
C SER A 40 5.63 4.04 2.73
N GLY A 41 6.47 3.58 1.80
CA GLY A 41 7.87 3.99 1.69
C GLY A 41 8.67 3.75 2.97
N ARG A 42 8.11 3.01 3.93
CA ARG A 42 8.61 2.84 5.31
C ARG A 42 8.71 4.13 6.11
N LEU A 43 8.11 5.24 5.67
CA LEU A 43 8.22 6.56 6.27
C LEU A 43 7.94 6.56 7.78
N GLY A 44 6.98 5.76 8.23
CA GLY A 44 6.60 5.66 9.64
C GLY A 44 7.48 4.77 10.52
N SER A 45 8.58 4.21 10.00
CA SER A 45 9.39 3.24 10.74
C SER A 45 10.28 3.93 11.78
N PRO A 46 10.45 3.38 13.00
CA PRO A 46 11.25 4.01 14.06
C PRO A 46 12.70 4.31 13.71
N GLU A 47 13.30 3.52 12.83
CA GLU A 47 14.67 3.72 12.34
C GLU A 47 14.85 5.00 11.50
N TYR A 48 13.75 5.56 10.95
CA TYR A 48 13.79 6.74 10.08
C TYR A 48 13.25 8.01 10.72
N GLU A 49 12.80 7.93 11.98
CA GLU A 49 12.19 9.06 12.71
C GLU A 49 13.05 10.33 12.65
N GLN A 50 14.35 10.23 12.97
CA GLN A 50 15.27 11.38 12.97
C GLN A 50 15.49 11.96 11.57
N ALA A 51 15.52 11.11 10.54
CA ALA A 51 15.70 11.57 9.16
C ALA A 51 14.50 12.40 8.69
N LEU A 52 13.28 11.95 9.01
CA LEU A 52 12.07 12.70 8.68
C LEU A 52 11.97 14.01 9.49
N GLU A 53 12.34 13.99 10.77
CA GLU A 53 12.37 15.22 11.57
C GLU A 53 13.34 16.24 10.98
N ALA A 54 14.50 15.81 10.49
CA ALA A 54 15.48 16.66 9.82
C ALA A 54 14.97 17.23 8.50
N TRP A 55 14.21 16.46 7.70
CA TRP A 55 13.56 16.99 6.50
C TRP A 55 12.58 18.12 6.84
N ILE A 56 11.78 17.94 7.89
CA ILE A 56 10.76 18.92 8.30
C ILE A 56 11.40 20.18 8.92
N ASP A 57 12.55 20.06 9.58
CA ASP A 57 13.21 21.20 10.24
C ASP A 57 14.11 22.02 9.30
N ASP A 58 14.50 21.48 8.16
CA ASP A 58 15.38 22.16 7.22
C ASP A 58 14.57 22.92 6.15
N PRO A 59 14.56 24.26 6.17
CA PRO A 59 13.80 25.06 5.20
C PRO A 59 14.32 24.94 3.76
N ASN A 60 15.46 24.29 3.53
CA ASN A 60 16.00 24.05 2.19
C ASN A 60 15.60 22.69 1.61
N ILE A 61 14.88 21.86 2.38
CA ILE A 61 14.37 20.57 1.93
C ILE A 61 12.88 20.74 1.65
N ASP A 62 12.46 20.33 0.44
CA ASP A 62 11.04 20.07 0.19
C ASP A 62 10.70 18.71 0.79
N GLU A 63 10.21 18.70 2.03
CA GLU A 63 9.93 17.51 2.81
C GLU A 63 8.88 16.61 2.13
N PHE A 64 7.93 17.21 1.42
CA PHE A 64 6.86 16.51 0.74
C PHE A 64 7.33 15.86 -0.56
N ALA A 65 8.07 16.58 -1.42
CA ALA A 65 8.66 16.01 -2.63
C ALA A 65 9.66 14.90 -2.28
N THR A 66 10.42 15.08 -1.20
CA THR A 66 11.34 14.09 -0.66
C THR A 66 10.60 12.83 -0.22
N ALA A 67 9.53 12.95 0.57
CA ALA A 67 8.73 11.81 0.98
C ALA A 67 7.99 11.14 -0.18
N LEU A 68 7.47 11.91 -1.16
CA LEU A 68 6.86 11.35 -2.37
C LEU A 68 7.86 10.52 -3.19
N THR A 69 9.11 10.98 -3.29
CA THR A 69 10.20 10.20 -3.92
C THR A 69 10.46 8.91 -3.15
N GLN A 70 10.52 8.98 -1.81
CA GLN A 70 10.67 7.80 -0.96
C GLN A 70 9.50 6.81 -1.11
N LEU A 71 8.26 7.29 -1.27
CA LEU A 71 7.08 6.44 -1.52
C LEU A 71 7.18 5.73 -2.87
N LYS A 72 7.74 6.41 -3.87
CA LYS A 72 7.85 5.89 -5.24
C LYS A 72 8.85 4.75 -5.33
N ASP A 73 10.09 4.99 -4.92
CA ASP A 73 11.20 4.06 -5.20
C ASP A 73 12.09 3.75 -4.00
N GLY A 74 11.91 4.43 -2.87
CA GLY A 74 12.64 4.16 -1.65
C GLY A 74 14.09 4.63 -1.66
N SER A 75 14.48 5.50 -2.61
CA SER A 75 15.85 5.93 -2.83
C SER A 75 16.39 6.97 -1.85
N VAL A 76 15.54 7.56 -1.01
CA VAL A 76 15.91 8.69 -0.15
C VAL A 76 16.41 8.24 1.21
N LEU A 77 15.72 7.29 1.85
CA LEU A 77 16.08 6.80 3.18
C LEU A 77 17.18 5.74 3.09
N ASP A 78 18.14 5.80 4.02
CA ASP A 78 19.23 4.83 4.07
C ASP A 78 18.69 3.40 4.28
N PRO A 79 18.84 2.50 3.29
CA PRO A 79 18.34 1.13 3.42
C PRO A 79 19.09 0.33 4.49
N SER A 80 20.31 0.73 4.86
CA SER A 80 21.14 0.03 5.86
C SER A 80 20.55 0.07 7.27
N LEU A 81 19.70 1.05 7.57
CA LEU A 81 19.02 1.20 8.85
C LEU A 81 17.87 0.19 9.04
N SER A 82 17.44 -0.48 7.98
CA SER A 82 16.36 -1.47 8.01
C SER A 82 16.89 -2.90 7.87
N LYS A 83 16.49 -3.78 8.80
CA LYS A 83 16.71 -5.24 8.67
C LYS A 83 15.77 -5.92 7.67
N LYS A 84 14.74 -5.23 7.21
CA LYS A 84 13.73 -5.75 6.28
C LYS A 84 14.15 -5.43 4.85
N LYS A 85 14.18 -6.45 4.00
CA LYS A 85 14.61 -6.37 2.59
C LYS A 85 13.58 -5.72 1.66
N ASN A 86 12.31 -5.62 2.07
CA ASN A 86 11.26 -5.09 1.21
C ASN A 86 11.14 -3.57 1.39
N SER A 87 11.32 -2.85 0.28
CA SER A 87 10.92 -1.45 0.11
C SER A 87 9.42 -1.44 -0.15
N ASP A 88 8.66 -0.92 0.81
CA ASP A 88 7.20 -0.85 0.75
C ASP A 88 6.73 0.31 -0.14
N THR A 89 7.16 0.29 -1.41
CA THR A 89 7.05 1.40 -2.38
C THR A 89 6.11 1.06 -3.53
N THR A 90 5.63 2.08 -4.24
CA THR A 90 4.74 1.87 -5.40
C THR A 90 5.45 1.17 -6.55
N LYS A 91 6.75 1.43 -6.77
CA LYS A 91 7.58 0.78 -7.81
C LYS A 91 7.70 -0.74 -7.63
N GLU A 92 7.62 -1.26 -6.41
CA GLU A 92 7.72 -2.70 -6.13
C GLU A 92 6.35 -3.43 -6.16
N LEU A 93 5.23 -2.69 -6.23
CA LEU A 93 3.90 -3.30 -6.27
C LEU A 93 3.68 -4.22 -7.48
N PRO A 94 4.06 -3.87 -8.73
CA PRO A 94 3.87 -4.76 -9.88
C PRO A 94 4.52 -6.12 -9.69
N LYS A 95 5.79 -6.14 -9.24
CA LYS A 95 6.52 -7.38 -8.98
C LYS A 95 5.85 -8.23 -7.91
N ARG A 96 5.37 -7.59 -6.84
CA ARG A 96 4.66 -8.25 -5.74
C ARG A 96 3.34 -8.85 -6.22
N PHE A 97 2.55 -8.11 -6.99
CA PHE A 97 1.30 -8.63 -7.55
C PHE A 97 1.54 -9.78 -8.53
N GLN A 98 2.58 -9.70 -9.37
CA GLN A 98 2.97 -10.80 -10.26
C GLN A 98 3.35 -12.08 -9.49
N GLU A 99 4.08 -11.96 -8.38
CA GLU A 99 4.43 -13.09 -7.53
C GLU A 99 3.19 -13.79 -6.96
N TYR A 100 2.21 -13.01 -6.47
CA TYR A 100 0.95 -13.57 -5.96
C TYR A 100 0.05 -14.11 -7.08
N ALA A 101 0.06 -13.47 -8.26
CA ALA A 101 -0.68 -13.95 -9.42
C ALA A 101 -0.15 -15.32 -9.86
N ALA A 102 1.17 -15.54 -9.82
CA ALA A 102 1.77 -16.84 -10.08
C ALA A 102 1.32 -17.90 -9.05
N ILE A 103 1.29 -17.56 -7.75
CA ILE A 103 0.83 -18.47 -6.69
C ILE A 103 -0.65 -18.85 -6.88
N ALA A 104 -1.50 -17.86 -7.18
CA ALA A 104 -2.93 -18.08 -7.40
C ALA A 104 -3.16 -18.94 -8.66
N LYS A 105 -2.49 -18.62 -9.77
CA LYS A 105 -2.56 -19.35 -11.04
C LYS A 105 -2.12 -20.81 -10.90
N GLU A 106 -1.03 -21.08 -10.16
CA GLU A 106 -0.57 -22.45 -9.88
C GLU A 106 -1.64 -23.31 -9.20
N LYS A 107 -2.55 -22.67 -8.45
CA LYS A 107 -3.60 -23.33 -7.65
C LYS A 107 -4.99 -23.18 -8.23
N GLY A 108 -5.13 -22.58 -9.41
CA GLY A 108 -6.43 -22.33 -10.05
C GLY A 108 -7.32 -21.36 -9.28
N LEU A 109 -6.74 -20.47 -8.48
CA LEU A 109 -7.46 -19.48 -7.67
C LEU A 109 -7.53 -18.13 -8.38
N GLU A 110 -8.59 -17.37 -8.13
CA GLU A 110 -8.59 -15.94 -8.42
C GLU A 110 -7.68 -15.19 -7.44
N LEU A 111 -7.04 -14.11 -7.89
CA LEU A 111 -6.31 -13.19 -7.03
C LEU A 111 -7.11 -11.89 -6.90
N VAL A 112 -7.35 -11.46 -5.66
CA VAL A 112 -8.01 -10.18 -5.34
C VAL A 112 -7.18 -9.38 -4.35
N VAL A 113 -7.36 -8.05 -4.35
CA VAL A 113 -6.90 -7.18 -3.28
C VAL A 113 -8.08 -6.92 -2.33
N TYR A 114 -7.98 -7.42 -1.10
CA TYR A 114 -9.03 -7.20 -0.10
C TYR A 114 -8.92 -5.84 0.60
N GLU A 115 -7.71 -5.25 0.64
CA GLU A 115 -7.48 -3.89 1.14
C GLU A 115 -6.34 -3.23 0.36
N GLY A 116 -6.59 -2.07 -0.22
CA GLY A 116 -5.60 -1.24 -0.90
C GLY A 116 -5.61 0.19 -0.40
N GLY A 117 -4.47 0.86 -0.53
CA GLY A 117 -4.31 2.27 -0.18
C GLY A 117 -2.93 2.59 0.37
N SER A 118 -2.80 3.75 0.99
CA SER A 118 -1.57 4.12 1.69
C SER A 118 -1.56 3.58 3.11
N HIS A 119 -0.37 3.17 3.56
CA HIS A 119 -0.09 2.84 4.96
C HIS A 119 0.98 3.79 5.54
N VAL A 120 0.94 5.06 5.15
CA VAL A 120 1.83 6.11 5.69
C VAL A 120 1.30 6.56 7.05
N VAL A 121 1.84 5.97 8.11
CA VAL A 121 1.49 6.26 9.51
C VAL A 121 2.66 5.92 10.42
N GLY A 122 2.80 6.61 11.54
CA GLY A 122 3.82 6.28 12.53
C GLY A 122 3.65 4.88 13.12
N HIS A 123 4.74 4.11 13.17
CA HIS A 123 4.77 2.78 13.79
C HIS A 123 5.47 2.81 15.16
N LYS A 124 5.07 1.91 16.06
CA LYS A 124 5.65 1.75 17.41
C LYS A 124 5.71 3.10 18.16
N LYS A 125 6.90 3.64 18.44
CA LYS A 125 7.07 4.93 19.13
C LYS A 125 6.67 6.13 18.28
N VAL A 126 6.85 6.03 16.95
CA VAL A 126 6.61 7.13 16.00
C VAL A 126 5.14 7.55 15.96
N LYS A 127 4.21 6.65 16.28
CA LYS A 127 2.77 6.99 16.38
C LYS A 127 2.46 8.04 17.46
N ASN A 128 3.36 8.26 18.41
CA ASN A 128 3.20 9.29 19.44
C ASN A 128 4.01 10.56 19.11
N ASN A 129 4.70 10.59 17.97
CA ASN A 129 5.38 11.78 17.47
C ASN A 129 4.35 12.67 16.75
N GLU A 130 3.91 13.74 17.40
CA GLU A 130 2.91 14.65 16.85
C GLU A 130 3.39 15.39 15.61
N LYS A 131 4.69 15.71 15.55
CA LYS A 131 5.30 16.38 14.40
C LYS A 131 5.21 15.50 13.16
N LEU A 132 5.62 14.24 13.28
CA LEU A 132 5.51 13.27 12.17
C LEU A 132 4.05 12.93 11.85
N THR A 133 3.16 12.89 12.85
CA THR A 133 1.73 12.71 12.61
C THR A 133 1.18 13.84 11.73
N LYS A 134 1.46 15.11 12.05
CA LYS A 134 1.05 16.27 11.25
C LYS A 134 1.64 16.19 9.84
N PHE A 135 2.94 15.90 9.73
CA PHE A 135 3.60 15.72 8.44
C PHE A 135 2.93 14.65 7.58
N PHE A 136 2.63 13.46 8.12
CA PHE A 136 1.95 12.42 7.35
C PHE A 136 0.54 12.81 6.92
N ILE A 137 -0.21 13.53 7.75
CA ILE A 137 -1.53 14.03 7.38
C ILE A 137 -1.42 15.00 6.21
N GLU A 138 -0.52 15.99 6.28
CA GLU A 138 -0.32 16.95 5.18
C GLU A 138 0.25 16.29 3.92
N LEU A 139 1.11 15.27 4.06
CA LEU A 139 1.65 14.53 2.92
C LEU A 139 0.55 13.89 2.08
N HIS A 140 -0.50 13.33 2.71
CA HIS A 140 -1.64 12.74 1.98
C HIS A 140 -2.47 13.78 1.20
N ARG A 141 -2.35 15.06 1.55
CA ARG A 141 -3.06 16.17 0.88
C ARG A 141 -2.25 16.77 -0.27
N GLN A 142 -0.97 16.41 -0.39
CA GLN A 142 -0.12 16.93 -1.46
C GLN A 142 -0.58 16.43 -2.83
N PRO A 143 -0.59 17.29 -3.87
CA PRO A 143 -1.02 16.88 -5.22
C PRO A 143 -0.29 15.64 -5.74
N GLY A 144 1.02 15.52 -5.50
CA GLY A 144 1.81 14.36 -5.95
C GLY A 144 1.43 13.04 -5.29
N PHE A 145 0.58 13.03 -4.26
CA PHE A 145 0.03 11.81 -3.69
C PHE A 145 -0.98 11.15 -4.65
N TYR A 146 -1.62 11.92 -5.54
CA TYR A 146 -2.41 11.39 -6.66
C TYR A 146 -1.60 10.37 -7.46
N ASP A 147 -0.38 10.74 -7.86
CA ASP A 147 0.47 9.88 -8.67
C ASP A 147 0.84 8.59 -7.94
N ARG A 148 1.14 8.65 -6.64
CA ARG A 148 1.45 7.46 -5.84
C ARG A 148 0.26 6.51 -5.77
N TYR A 149 -0.95 7.08 -5.65
CA TYR A 149 -2.18 6.30 -5.64
C TYR A 149 -2.48 5.68 -7.00
N MET A 150 -2.34 6.46 -8.07
CA MET A 150 -2.52 6.01 -9.45
C MET A 150 -1.48 4.94 -9.84
N GLU A 151 -0.24 5.03 -9.36
CA GLU A 151 0.79 3.99 -9.51
C GLU A 151 0.37 2.67 -8.85
N MET A 152 -0.19 2.71 -7.63
CA MET A 152 -0.74 1.53 -6.96
C MET A 152 -1.89 0.90 -7.75
N LEU A 153 -2.84 1.72 -8.22
CA LEU A 153 -3.99 1.25 -9.00
C LEU A 153 -3.57 0.67 -10.36
N ASN A 154 -2.65 1.32 -11.06
CA ASN A 154 -2.13 0.82 -12.34
C ASN A 154 -1.26 -0.42 -12.19
N ALA A 155 -0.57 -0.60 -11.05
CA ALA A 155 0.11 -1.85 -10.75
C ALA A 155 -0.88 -3.03 -10.68
N TRP A 156 -2.13 -2.78 -10.29
CA TRP A 156 -3.20 -3.79 -10.22
C TRP A 156 -3.87 -4.09 -11.58
N GLN A 157 -3.05 -4.23 -12.61
CA GLN A 157 -3.46 -4.67 -13.93
C GLN A 157 -2.58 -5.86 -14.32
N ASP A 158 -3.17 -6.89 -14.92
CA ASP A 158 -2.37 -7.96 -15.52
C ASP A 158 -1.72 -7.47 -16.84
N GLU A 159 -0.91 -8.34 -17.47
CA GLU A 159 -0.22 -8.00 -18.73
C GLU A 159 -1.18 -7.67 -19.89
N ALA A 160 -2.45 -8.08 -19.80
CA ALA A 160 -3.49 -7.78 -20.77
C ALA A 160 -4.34 -6.54 -20.38
N GLY A 161 -4.02 -5.87 -19.27
CA GLY A 161 -4.79 -4.76 -18.73
C GLY A 161 -6.05 -5.17 -17.96
N THR A 162 -6.26 -6.47 -17.74
CA THR A 162 -7.41 -7.00 -16.98
C THR A 162 -7.25 -6.64 -15.51
N ARG A 163 -8.36 -6.19 -14.92
CA ARG A 163 -8.46 -5.83 -13.51
C ARG A 163 -9.40 -6.80 -12.83
N THR A 164 -8.95 -7.46 -11.77
CA THR A 164 -9.82 -8.16 -10.81
C THR A 164 -10.17 -7.21 -9.65
N LEU A 165 -10.91 -7.70 -8.66
CA LEU A 165 -11.35 -6.89 -7.53
C LEU A 165 -10.16 -6.30 -6.73
N LEU A 166 -10.16 -4.97 -6.57
CA LEU A 166 -9.37 -4.25 -5.58
C LEU A 166 -10.31 -3.42 -4.71
N MET A 167 -10.31 -3.68 -3.42
CA MET A 167 -11.08 -2.92 -2.45
C MET A 167 -10.21 -1.83 -1.84
N ASN A 168 -10.56 -0.57 -2.08
CA ASN A 168 -10.01 0.55 -1.35
C ASN A 168 -10.38 0.43 0.14
N PHE A 169 -9.43 0.57 1.05
CA PHE A 169 -9.64 0.25 2.46
C PHE A 169 -10.74 1.09 3.12
N SER A 170 -10.79 2.39 2.85
CA SER A 170 -11.78 3.27 3.46
C SER A 170 -12.11 4.45 2.54
N ASP A 171 -13.40 4.74 2.42
CA ASP A 171 -13.91 5.89 1.68
C ASP A 171 -13.69 7.18 2.49
N ILE A 172 -14.40 7.35 3.60
CA ILE A 172 -14.39 8.56 4.42
C ILE A 172 -13.86 8.25 5.82
N GLY A 173 -12.89 9.02 6.29
CA GLY A 173 -12.34 8.85 7.64
C GLY A 173 -11.41 9.98 8.07
N LYS A 174 -11.70 10.58 9.23
CA LYS A 174 -10.89 11.66 9.80
C LYS A 174 -9.46 11.17 10.08
N PRO A 175 -8.43 11.89 9.62
CA PRO A 175 -7.05 11.52 9.87
C PRO A 175 -6.69 11.64 11.36
N SER A 176 -5.79 10.77 11.81
CA SER A 176 -5.29 10.78 13.20
C SER A 176 -3.88 10.19 13.28
N LYS A 177 -3.31 10.14 14.50
CA LYS A 177 -2.06 9.42 14.77
C LYS A 177 -2.09 7.92 14.43
N TRP A 178 -3.29 7.36 14.25
CA TRP A 178 -3.50 5.97 13.85
C TRP A 178 -3.61 5.79 12.33
N GLY A 179 -3.52 6.87 11.55
CA GLY A 179 -3.52 6.85 10.09
C GLY A 179 -4.53 7.82 9.46
N SER A 180 -4.32 8.08 8.18
CA SER A 180 -5.23 8.83 7.29
C SER A 180 -5.91 7.84 6.34
N TRP A 181 -6.80 7.01 6.86
CA TRP A 181 -7.31 5.84 6.13
C TRP A 181 -8.32 6.17 5.04
N GLY A 182 -9.21 7.12 5.30
CA GLY A 182 -10.19 7.57 4.30
C GLY A 182 -9.48 8.28 3.16
N VAL A 183 -9.92 8.02 1.94
CA VAL A 183 -9.54 8.80 0.76
C VAL A 183 -10.17 10.20 0.82
N LEU A 184 -11.28 10.34 1.54
CA LEU A 184 -11.84 11.61 2.01
C LEU A 184 -11.76 11.69 3.55
N GLU A 185 -11.66 12.89 4.10
CA GLU A 185 -11.53 13.14 5.54
C GLU A 185 -12.86 13.42 6.23
N HIS A 186 -13.87 13.86 5.47
CA HIS A 186 -15.22 14.17 5.95
C HIS A 186 -16.25 14.09 4.79
N VAL A 187 -17.54 14.04 5.13
CA VAL A 187 -18.63 13.71 4.19
C VAL A 187 -18.93 14.77 3.13
N ASP A 188 -18.57 16.02 3.41
CA ASP A 188 -18.69 17.18 2.52
C ASP A 188 -17.38 17.47 1.76
N GLN A 189 -16.35 16.64 1.90
CA GLN A 189 -15.14 16.78 1.08
C GLN A 189 -15.40 16.21 -0.31
N GLU A 190 -15.39 17.08 -1.33
CA GLU A 190 -15.70 16.67 -2.71
C GLU A 190 -14.52 16.03 -3.44
N SER A 191 -13.28 16.32 -3.01
CA SER A 191 -12.07 15.89 -3.71
C SER A 191 -10.88 15.76 -2.77
N SER A 192 -9.98 14.85 -3.13
CA SER A 192 -8.64 14.72 -2.57
C SER A 192 -7.74 14.04 -3.60
N PRO A 193 -6.41 14.19 -3.52
CA PRO A 193 -5.51 13.51 -4.47
C PRO A 193 -5.76 11.99 -4.58
N ARG A 194 -6.14 11.33 -3.48
CA ARG A 194 -6.40 9.88 -3.45
C ARG A 194 -7.78 9.53 -3.97
N TYR A 195 -8.78 10.36 -3.66
CA TYR A 195 -10.14 10.18 -4.17
C TYR A 195 -10.19 10.39 -5.68
N ASP A 196 -9.58 11.48 -6.17
CA ASP A 196 -9.52 11.80 -7.60
C ASP A 196 -8.82 10.67 -8.37
N ALA A 197 -7.71 10.14 -7.85
CA ALA A 197 -7.02 9.01 -8.48
C ALA A 197 -7.91 7.75 -8.57
N LEU A 198 -8.77 7.50 -7.59
CA LEU A 198 -9.72 6.38 -7.63
C LEU A 198 -10.80 6.60 -8.69
N ILE A 199 -11.45 7.77 -8.67
CA ILE A 199 -12.51 8.09 -9.62
C ILE A 199 -11.97 8.07 -11.05
N ASP A 200 -10.85 8.73 -11.31
CA ASP A 200 -10.21 8.73 -12.64
C ASP A 200 -9.84 7.32 -13.10
N PHE A 201 -9.36 6.46 -12.20
CA PHE A 201 -9.02 5.07 -12.54
C PHE A 201 -10.26 4.25 -12.90
N ILE A 202 -11.37 4.46 -12.18
CA ILE A 202 -12.66 3.80 -12.42
C ILE A 202 -13.24 4.29 -13.76
N ASP A 203 -13.26 5.60 -13.99
CA ASP A 203 -13.88 6.23 -15.16
C ASP A 203 -13.13 5.94 -16.47
N LYS A 204 -11.79 5.82 -16.42
CA LYS A 204 -10.97 5.37 -17.57
C LYS A 204 -11.43 4.03 -18.18
N LYS A 205 -12.22 3.23 -17.47
CA LYS A 205 -12.75 1.96 -17.97
C LYS A 205 -14.09 2.10 -18.70
N ILE A 206 -14.81 3.22 -18.56
CA ILE A 206 -16.12 3.41 -19.18
C ILE A 206 -16.00 3.76 -20.67
N GLU A 207 -14.82 4.19 -21.14
CA GLU A 207 -14.60 4.64 -22.52
C GLU A 207 -14.12 3.55 -23.51
N ASN A 208 -13.99 2.29 -23.08
CA ASN A 208 -13.65 1.14 -23.94
C ASN A 208 -14.78 0.10 -23.98
#